data_AF-A0A0G4NJB2-F1
#
_entry.id   AF-A0A0G4NJB2-F1
#
_cell.length_a   1.000
_cell.length_b   1.000
_cell.length_c   1.000
_cell.angle_alpha   90.00
_cell.angle_beta   90.00
_cell.angle_gamma   90.00
#
_symmetry.space_group_name_H-M   'P 1'
#
loop_
_entity.id
_entity.type
_entity.pdbx_description
1 polymer ?
#
loop_
_entity_poly.entity_id
_entity_poly.type
_entity_poly.pdbx_seq_one_letter_code
_entity_poly.pdbx_strand_id
1 'polypeptide(L)'
;KRCRTLTKNPFGVNLTLLPALVPPDYAAYARAIIEEGVTIVETAGNSPGPVITQLKRAGVTVLHKCTTIRHAQSAVKLGVDFLSIDGFECAGH
;
A
#
# COMPACT_ATOMS: atom_id res chain seq x y z
N LYS A 1 16.86 1.84 2.94
CA LYS A 1 18.23 2.34 3.24
C LYS A 1 18.69 3.52 2.36
N ARG A 2 18.95 3.39 1.04
CA ARG A 2 19.45 4.50 0.19
C ARG A 2 18.62 5.80 0.27
N CYS A 3 17.29 5.72 0.27
CA CYS A 3 16.45 6.93 0.37
C CYS A 3 16.75 7.74 1.66
N ARG A 4 16.98 7.07 2.80
CA ARG A 4 17.35 7.71 4.08
C ARG A 4 18.70 8.42 4.05
N THR A 5 19.60 8.07 3.12
CA THR A 5 20.89 8.79 2.98
C THR A 5 20.74 10.06 2.15
N LEU A 6 19.62 10.24 1.44
CA LEU A 6 19.35 11.38 0.56
C LEU A 6 18.39 12.40 1.18
N THR A 7 17.63 12.02 2.20
CA THR A 7 16.69 12.91 2.90
C THR A 7 16.55 12.54 4.37
N LYS A 8 16.35 13.56 5.21
CA LYS A 8 15.96 13.41 6.62
C LYS A 8 14.44 13.43 6.82
N ASN A 9 13.68 13.83 5.80
CA ASN A 9 12.22 13.88 5.85
C ASN A 9 11.63 12.47 5.78
N PRO A 10 10.45 12.23 6.37
CA PRO A 10 9.75 10.96 6.22
C PRO A 10 9.36 10.72 4.74
N PHE A 11 9.26 9.45 4.37
CA PHE A 11 8.80 9.01 3.06
C PHE A 11 7.90 7.78 3.22
N GLY A 12 7.00 7.59 2.25
CA GLY A 12 6.18 6.39 2.14
C GLY A 12 6.78 5.34 1.22
N VAL A 13 6.19 4.15 1.22
CA VAL A 13 6.49 3.09 0.25
C VAL A 13 5.21 2.72 -0.48
N ASN A 14 5.28 2.58 -1.81
CA ASN A 14 4.22 1.95 -2.59
C ASN A 14 4.44 0.42 -2.62
N LEU A 15 3.38 -0.33 -2.36
CA LEU A 15 3.33 -1.78 -2.51
C LEU A 15 2.17 -2.16 -3.45
N THR A 16 2.52 -2.41 -4.71
CA THR A 16 1.55 -2.79 -5.75
C THR A 16 1.38 -4.30 -5.83
N LEU A 17 0.14 -4.77 -5.69
CA LEU A 17 -0.26 -6.17 -5.69
C LEU A 17 -0.73 -6.57 -7.09
N LEU A 18 0.23 -6.86 -7.95
CA LEU A 18 -0.03 -7.18 -9.35
C LEU A 18 -0.56 -8.62 -9.50
N PRO A 19 -1.45 -8.86 -10.48
CA PRO A 19 -1.71 -10.21 -10.97
C PRO A 19 -0.41 -10.77 -11.54
N ALA A 20 0.10 -11.88 -10.98
CA ALA A 20 1.32 -12.52 -11.43
C ALA A 20 1.16 -14.04 -11.39
N LEU A 21 1.74 -14.73 -12.38
CA LEU A 21 1.83 -16.19 -12.41
C LEU A 21 2.54 -16.73 -11.17
N VAL A 22 3.58 -16.03 -10.74
CA VAL A 22 4.29 -16.28 -9.48
C VAL A 22 4.25 -14.98 -8.68
N PRO A 23 3.33 -14.86 -7.71
CA PRO A 23 3.24 -13.67 -6.90
C PRO A 23 4.48 -13.53 -6.01
N PRO A 24 5.03 -12.31 -5.85
CA PRO A 24 6.03 -12.04 -4.84
C PRO A 24 5.51 -12.34 -3.42
N ASP A 25 6.42 -12.53 -2.47
CA ASP A 25 6.06 -12.66 -1.05
C ASP A 25 5.69 -11.28 -0.47
N TYR A 26 4.44 -10.86 -0.73
CA TYR A 26 3.92 -9.58 -0.26
C TYR A 26 3.93 -9.44 1.27
N ALA A 27 3.82 -10.55 2.00
CA ALA A 27 3.87 -10.53 3.46
C ALA A 27 5.29 -10.22 3.96
N ALA A 28 6.32 -10.77 3.30
CA ALA A 28 7.71 -10.42 3.55
C ALA A 28 8.02 -8.97 3.18
N TYR A 29 7.51 -8.45 2.06
CA TYR A 29 7.65 -7.03 1.72
C TYR A 29 6.99 -6.12 2.76
N ALA A 30 5.76 -6.43 3.18
CA ALA A 30 5.08 -5.67 4.24
C ALA A 30 5.87 -5.73 5.56
N ARG A 31 6.43 -6.88 5.92
CA ARG A 31 7.29 -7.02 7.10
C ARG A 31 8.54 -6.16 7.00
N ALA A 32 9.24 -6.18 5.88
CA ALA A 32 10.44 -5.37 5.66
C ALA A 32 10.13 -3.87 5.76
N ILE A 33 8.98 -3.42 5.25
CA ILE A 33 8.51 -2.03 5.37
C ILE A 33 8.32 -1.64 6.85
N ILE A 34 7.67 -2.52 7.62
CA ILE A 34 7.44 -2.32 9.07
C ILE A 34 8.77 -2.28 9.83
N GLU A 35 9.66 -3.25 9.60
CA GLU A 35 10.97 -3.36 10.27
C GLU A 35 11.89 -2.17 9.95
N GLU A 36 11.83 -1.65 8.72
CA GLU A 36 12.58 -0.45 8.33
C GLU A 36 11.94 0.86 8.85
N GLY A 37 10.85 0.78 9.62
CA GLY A 37 10.21 1.92 10.29
C GLY A 37 9.57 2.92 9.32
N VAL A 38 8.98 2.44 8.22
CA VAL A 38 8.17 3.28 7.33
C VAL A 38 6.78 3.45 7.94
N THR A 39 6.33 4.71 8.04
CA THR A 39 5.09 5.05 8.78
C THR A 39 3.85 5.19 7.89
N ILE A 40 4.02 5.29 6.57
CA ILE A 40 2.94 5.38 5.60
C ILE A 40 3.19 4.50 4.38
N VAL A 41 2.16 3.76 3.95
CA VAL A 41 2.23 2.87 2.80
C VAL A 41 1.06 3.15 1.86
N GLU A 42 1.38 3.31 0.58
CA GLU A 42 0.40 3.22 -0.49
C GLU A 42 0.26 1.76 -0.93
N THR A 43 -0.96 1.25 -0.96
CA THR A 43 -1.26 -0.07 -1.55
C THR A 43 -2.07 0.11 -2.82
N ALA A 44 -1.86 -0.75 -3.82
CA ALA A 44 -2.59 -0.75 -5.08
C ALA A 44 -2.77 -2.19 -5.58
N GLY A 45 -3.71 -2.42 -6.49
CA GLY A 45 -3.92 -3.74 -7.11
C GLY A 45 -4.87 -4.66 -6.35
N ASN A 46 -4.81 -5.97 -6.64
CA ASN A 46 -5.85 -6.92 -6.26
C ASN A 46 -5.62 -7.53 -4.87
N SER A 47 -6.73 -7.86 -4.20
CA SER A 47 -6.77 -8.59 -2.92
C SER A 47 -5.87 -8.02 -1.81
N PRO A 48 -5.98 -6.72 -1.47
CA PRO A 48 -5.06 -6.08 -0.51
C PRO A 48 -5.29 -6.44 0.96
N GLY A 49 -6.38 -7.15 1.27
CA GLY A 49 -6.83 -7.41 2.66
C GLY A 49 -5.76 -7.92 3.62
N PRO A 50 -5.02 -9.01 3.29
CA PRO A 50 -3.97 -9.53 4.18
C PRO A 50 -2.85 -8.52 4.45
N VAL A 51 -2.39 -7.83 3.41
CA VAL A 51 -1.32 -6.82 3.49
C VAL A 51 -1.78 -5.60 4.30
N ILE A 52 -2.97 -5.07 4.01
CA ILE A 52 -3.55 -3.95 4.76
C ILE A 52 -3.69 -4.34 6.23
N THR A 53 -4.22 -5.54 6.52
CA THR A 53 -4.37 -6.01 7.91
C THR A 53 -3.03 -6.06 8.63
N GLN A 54 -1.98 -6.59 7.99
CA GLN A 54 -0.64 -6.66 8.56
C GLN A 54 -0.07 -5.27 8.85
N LEU A 55 -0.17 -4.34 7.90
CA LEU A 55 0.31 -2.97 8.05
C LEU A 55 -0.45 -2.22 9.15
N LYS A 56 -1.77 -2.31 9.16
CA LYS A 56 -2.63 -1.65 10.17
C LYS A 56 -2.38 -2.18 11.58
N ARG A 57 -2.15 -3.49 11.76
CA ARG A 57 -1.77 -4.07 13.06
C ARG A 57 -0.45 -3.53 13.60
N ALA A 58 0.46 -3.12 12.73
CA ALA A 58 1.73 -2.50 13.09
C ALA A 58 1.63 -0.96 13.27
N GLY A 59 0.43 -0.38 13.19
CA GLY A 59 0.21 1.07 13.34
C GLY A 59 0.65 1.90 12.13
N VAL A 60 0.88 1.26 10.98
CA VAL A 60 1.22 1.96 9.73
C VAL A 60 -0.01 2.65 9.16
N THR A 61 0.15 3.89 8.70
CA THR A 61 -0.89 4.62 7.96
C THR A 61 -0.99 4.04 6.55
N VAL A 62 -2.20 3.72 6.10
CA VAL A 62 -2.44 3.09 4.80
C VAL A 62 -3.29 3.99 3.92
N LEU A 63 -2.75 4.33 2.76
CA LEU A 63 -3.46 4.92 1.64
C LEU A 63 -3.71 3.81 0.61
N HIS A 64 -4.95 3.60 0.19
CA HIS A 64 -5.26 2.59 -0.84
C HIS A 64 -5.71 3.24 -2.13
N LYS A 65 -5.03 2.87 -3.22
CA LYS A 65 -5.31 3.34 -4.57
C LYS A 65 -6.30 2.43 -5.28
N CYS A 66 -7.35 3.01 -5.83
CA CYS A 66 -8.41 2.27 -6.51
C CYS A 66 -9.10 3.12 -7.59
N THR A 67 -9.70 2.44 -8.56
CA THR A 67 -10.27 3.08 -9.77
C THR A 67 -11.79 3.13 -9.79
N THR A 68 -12.46 2.55 -8.79
CA THR A 68 -13.92 2.51 -8.72
C THR A 68 -14.42 2.76 -7.30
N ILE A 69 -15.62 3.33 -7.18
CA ILE A 69 -16.28 3.55 -5.89
C ILE A 69 -16.51 2.23 -5.13
N ARG A 70 -16.80 1.14 -5.84
CA ARG A 70 -16.96 -0.19 -5.22
C ARG A 70 -15.66 -0.65 -4.55
N HIS A 71 -14.53 -0.50 -5.23
CA HIS A 71 -13.22 -0.85 -4.66
C HIS A 71 -12.85 0.06 -3.48
N ALA A 72 -13.14 1.36 -3.60
CA ALA A 72 -12.97 2.33 -2.51
C ALA A 72 -13.75 1.93 -1.25
N GLN A 73 -15.03 1.59 -1.39
CA GLN A 73 -15.86 1.14 -0.27
C GLN A 73 -15.34 -0.15 0.38
N SER A 74 -14.82 -1.10 -0.41
CA SER A 74 -14.17 -2.30 0.11
C SER A 74 -12.90 -1.97 0.89
N ALA A 75 -12.09 -1.03 0.41
CA ALA A 75 -10.89 -0.60 1.12
C ALA A 75 -11.21 0.11 2.45
N VAL A 76 -12.26 0.94 2.49
CA VAL A 76 -12.74 1.56 3.75
C VAL A 76 -13.14 0.49 4.77
N LYS A 77 -13.82 -0.58 4.35
CA LYS A 77 -14.16 -1.70 5.24
C LYS A 77 -12.94 -2.44 5.79
N LEU A 78 -11.80 -2.38 5.09
CA LEU A 78 -10.52 -2.93 5.55
C LEU A 78 -9.77 -1.98 6.51
N GLY A 79 -10.30 -0.77 6.76
CA GLY A 79 -9.75 0.18 7.72
C GLY A 79 -8.58 1.01 7.20
N VAL A 80 -8.53 1.29 5.88
CA VAL A 80 -7.54 2.24 5.32
C VAL A 80 -7.79 3.65 5.84
N ASP A 81 -6.73 4.45 5.96
CA ASP A 81 -6.81 5.82 6.46
C ASP A 81 -7.15 6.81 5.35
N PHE A 82 -6.71 6.52 4.12
CA PHE A 82 -6.94 7.36 2.94
C PHE A 82 -7.28 6.52 1.71
N LEU A 83 -7.99 7.14 0.78
CA LEU A 83 -8.23 6.63 -0.56
C LEU A 83 -7.50 7.51 -1.58
N SER A 84 -6.80 6.90 -2.52
CA SER A 84 -6.39 7.56 -3.77
C SER A 84 -7.29 7.05 -4.88
N ILE A 85 -8.06 7.95 -5.48
CA ILE A 85 -9.02 7.61 -6.53
C ILE A 85 -8.38 7.91 -7.88
N ASP A 86 -8.01 6.86 -8.60
CA ASP A 86 -7.41 6.98 -9.93
C ASP A 86 -8.52 7.07 -10.98
N GLY A 87 -8.51 8.19 -11.72
CA GLY A 87 -9.41 8.46 -12.84
C GLY A 87 -8.96 7.80 -14.13
N PHE A 88 -9.76 7.95 -15.18
CA PHE A 88 -9.47 7.36 -16.50
C PHE A 88 -8.18 7.89 -17.13
N GLU A 89 -7.79 9.12 -16.78
CA GLU A 89 -6.65 9.84 -17.32
C GLU A 89 -5.31 9.41 -16.69
N CYS A 90 -5.32 8.53 -15.68
CA CYS A 90 -4.12 8.17 -14.95
C CYS A 90 -3.11 7.39 -15.82
N ALA A 91 -1.82 7.56 -15.52
CA ALA A 91 -0.80 6.65 -16.03
C ALA A 91 -0.79 5.37 -15.19
N GLY A 92 -0.87 4.19 -15.83
CA GLY A 92 -0.93 2.91 -15.12
C GLY A 92 -2.31 2.26 -15.17
N HIS A 93 -2.72 1.62 -14.08
CA HIS A 93 -3.93 0.77 -13.99
C HIS A 93 -4.75 1.02 -12.74
#